data_AF-A0A8B8HW30-F1
#
_entry.id   AF-A0A8B8HW30-F1
#
_cell.length_a   1.000
_cell.length_b   1.000
_cell.length_c   1.000
_cell.angle_alpha   90.00
_cell.angle_beta   90.00
_cell.angle_gamma   90.00
#
_symmetry.space_group_name_H-M   'P 1'
#
loop_
_entity.id
_entity.type
_entity.pdbx_description
1 polymer ?
#
loop_
_entity_poly.entity_id
_entity_poly.type
_entity_poly.pdbx_seq_one_letter_code
_entity_poly.pdbx_strand_id
1 'polypeptide(L)'
;MATAEGEFGPWLSDKLRSLKTDEGVFGSYISGILESEETLDEKKDALEGILSEIVDKDISDHVNEILDKWELYKPKEENPKCAADVDIQLAKLLESQSLATTARREYTEEEKRIREAILSQYSQLSDNEQDQEHEEESDRQDLVRNTNALDVAAAARERREHARLEAQRKKEKDKEDREKQKALKEEKKDKRKTQKGERKR
;
A
#
# COMPACT_ATOMS: atom_id res chain seq x y z
N MET A 1 -5.32 28.60 15.78
CA MET A 1 -5.50 27.13 15.83
C MET A 1 -5.36 26.72 17.29
N ALA A 2 -6.22 25.81 17.76
CA ALA A 2 -6.30 25.22 19.12
C ALA A 2 -7.07 26.01 20.20
N THR A 3 -8.41 26.08 20.14
CA THR A 3 -9.26 26.44 21.31
C THR A 3 -10.68 25.85 21.22
N ALA A 4 -10.85 24.60 20.76
CA ALA A 4 -12.15 23.90 20.90
C ALA A 4 -12.10 22.90 22.08
N GLU A 5 -10.94 22.27 22.30
CA GLU A 5 -10.67 21.41 23.46
C GLU A 5 -10.49 22.19 24.79
N GLY A 6 -10.43 23.53 24.74
CA GLY A 6 -10.08 24.36 25.90
C GLY A 6 -11.26 24.80 26.78
N GLU A 7 -12.50 24.67 26.33
CA GLU A 7 -13.67 25.21 27.06
C GLU A 7 -14.48 24.13 27.79
N PHE A 8 -14.47 22.88 27.30
CA PHE A 8 -15.16 21.77 27.98
C PHE A 8 -14.48 21.40 29.31
N GLY A 9 -13.15 21.33 29.35
CA GLY A 9 -12.40 20.97 30.55
C GLY A 9 -12.78 21.83 31.76
N PRO A 10 -12.64 23.17 31.69
CA PRO A 10 -13.04 24.08 32.76
C PRO A 10 -14.53 23.96 33.13
N TRP A 11 -15.41 23.75 32.16
CA TRP A 11 -16.84 23.56 32.42
C TRP A 11 -17.11 22.27 33.22
N LEU A 12 -16.50 21.15 32.81
CA LEU A 12 -16.62 19.87 33.49
C LEU A 12 -16.08 19.97 34.92
N SER A 13 -14.95 20.65 35.10
CA SER A 13 -14.36 20.96 36.40
C SER A 13 -15.31 21.71 37.32
N ASP A 14 -15.97 22.77 36.82
CA ASP A 14 -16.93 23.55 37.60
C ASP A 14 -18.20 22.75 37.90
N LYS A 15 -18.65 21.92 36.95
CA LYS A 15 -19.80 21.02 37.14
C LYS A 15 -19.54 20.00 38.25
N LEU A 16 -18.38 19.33 38.22
CA LEU A 16 -17.95 18.38 39.24
C LEU A 16 -17.77 19.06 40.61
N ARG A 17 -17.19 20.27 40.64
CA ARG A 17 -17.09 21.08 41.87
C ARG A 17 -18.47 21.38 42.47
N SER A 18 -19.47 21.66 41.64
CA SER A 18 -20.87 21.86 42.09
C SER A 18 -21.49 20.59 42.66
N LEU A 19 -21.10 19.42 42.16
CA LEU A 19 -21.52 18.11 42.64
C LEU A 19 -20.72 17.64 43.88
N LYS A 20 -19.79 18.47 44.37
CA LYS A 20 -18.89 18.17 45.50
C LYS A 20 -17.95 16.98 45.24
N THR A 21 -17.52 16.80 44.00
CA THR A 21 -16.54 15.76 43.61
C THR A 21 -15.14 16.30 43.35
N ASP A 22 -14.18 15.38 43.37
CA ASP A 22 -12.82 15.65 42.94
C ASP A 22 -12.74 15.78 41.41
N GLU A 23 -12.58 17.01 40.94
CA GLU A 23 -12.36 17.35 39.54
C GLU A 23 -11.20 16.58 38.91
N GLY A 24 -10.08 16.41 39.63
CA GLY A 24 -8.85 15.87 39.08
C GLY A 24 -8.96 14.39 38.76
N VAL A 25 -9.68 13.64 39.60
CA VAL A 25 -9.90 12.20 39.40
C VAL A 25 -11.03 11.95 38.41
N PHE A 26 -12.21 12.53 38.66
CA PHE A 26 -13.40 12.27 37.85
C PHE A 26 -13.35 13.00 36.50
N GLY A 27 -12.77 14.19 36.44
CA GLY A 27 -12.66 14.96 35.20
C GLY A 27 -11.83 14.23 34.15
N SER A 28 -10.64 13.72 34.52
CA SER A 28 -9.81 12.95 33.58
C SER A 28 -10.47 11.65 33.13
N TYR A 29 -11.21 11.00 34.03
CA TYR A 29 -11.86 9.73 33.73
C TYR A 29 -13.08 9.93 32.82
N ILE A 30 -13.92 10.93 33.11
CA ILE A 30 -15.07 11.32 32.28
C ILE A 30 -14.60 11.78 30.90
N SER A 31 -13.56 12.62 30.81
CA SER A 31 -12.98 13.00 29.52
C SER A 31 -12.48 11.77 28.73
N GLY A 32 -11.82 10.81 29.39
CA GLY A 32 -11.38 9.57 28.74
C GLY A 32 -12.53 8.73 28.18
N ILE A 33 -13.66 8.63 28.90
CA ILE A 33 -14.87 7.95 28.42
C ILE A 33 -15.48 8.70 27.23
N LEU A 34 -15.51 10.02 27.29
CA LEU A 34 -16.09 10.85 26.23
C LEU A 34 -15.25 10.84 24.94
N GLU A 35 -13.93 10.68 25.07
CA GLU A 35 -12.95 10.53 23.99
C GLU A 35 -12.87 9.10 23.43
N SER A 36 -13.36 8.08 24.15
CA SER A 36 -13.35 6.70 23.67
C SER A 36 -14.10 6.53 22.34
N GLU A 37 -13.78 5.49 21.57
CA GLU A 37 -14.49 5.15 20.31
C GLU A 37 -15.81 4.39 20.57
N GLU A 38 -16.26 4.33 21.83
CA GLU A 38 -17.49 3.64 22.22
C GLU A 38 -18.75 4.34 21.69
N THR A 39 -19.82 3.58 21.59
CA THR A 39 -21.13 4.10 21.19
C THR A 39 -21.68 5.08 22.22
N LEU A 40 -22.60 5.96 21.79
CA LEU A 40 -23.21 6.95 22.68
C LEU A 40 -23.95 6.29 23.87
N ASP A 41 -24.50 5.10 23.65
CA ASP A 41 -25.18 4.29 24.68
C ASP A 41 -24.20 3.75 25.72
N GLU A 42 -23.06 3.18 25.28
CA GLU A 42 -21.99 2.71 26.16
C GLU A 42 -21.39 3.86 26.99
N LYS A 43 -21.21 5.04 26.38
CA LYS A 43 -20.75 6.24 27.10
C LYS A 43 -21.75 6.70 28.15
N LYS A 44 -23.05 6.63 27.85
CA LYS A 44 -24.11 6.93 28.82
C LYS A 44 -24.05 5.98 30.01
N ASP A 45 -24.01 4.68 29.75
CA ASP A 45 -23.95 3.66 30.79
C ASP A 45 -22.70 3.81 31.67
N ALA A 46 -21.54 4.07 31.07
CA ALA A 46 -20.30 4.31 31.80
C ALA A 46 -20.38 5.56 32.70
N LEU A 47 -20.92 6.66 32.18
CA LEU A 47 -21.11 7.89 32.94
C LEU A 47 -22.16 7.73 34.06
N GLU A 48 -23.27 7.03 33.79
CA GLU A 48 -24.28 6.71 34.80
C GLU A 48 -23.68 5.87 35.93
N GLY A 49 -22.85 4.88 35.62
CA GLY A 49 -22.18 4.05 36.62
C GLY A 49 -21.34 4.88 37.59
N ILE A 50 -20.54 5.81 37.08
CA ILE A 50 -19.65 6.67 37.89
C ILE A 50 -20.44 7.69 38.68
N LEU A 51 -21.40 8.35 38.02
CA LEU A 51 -22.19 9.40 38.65
C LEU A 51 -23.19 8.82 39.66
N SER A 52 -23.58 7.55 39.54
CA SER A 52 -24.41 6.87 40.54
C SER A 52 -23.71 6.64 41.88
N GLU A 53 -22.38 6.53 41.88
CA GLU A 53 -21.59 6.44 43.12
C GLU A 53 -21.47 7.79 43.83
N ILE A 54 -21.72 8.88 43.10
CA ILE A 54 -21.50 10.25 43.54
C ILE A 54 -22.82 10.95 43.89
N VAL A 55 -23.83 10.78 43.05
CA VAL A 55 -25.08 11.52 43.07
C VAL A 55 -26.24 10.54 43.23
N ASP A 56 -27.05 10.74 44.26
CA ASP A 56 -28.19 9.87 44.56
C ASP A 56 -29.44 10.18 43.71
N LYS A 57 -29.47 11.31 42.97
CA LYS A 57 -30.64 11.83 42.25
C LYS A 57 -30.22 12.47 40.93
N ASP A 58 -31.13 12.48 39.96
CA ASP A 58 -30.98 13.21 38.69
C ASP A 58 -29.71 12.83 37.90
N ILE A 59 -29.26 11.58 38.05
CA ILE A 59 -28.04 11.04 37.41
C ILE A 59 -28.16 11.18 35.88
N SER A 60 -29.27 10.72 35.30
CA SER A 60 -29.48 10.78 33.85
C SER A 60 -29.53 12.21 33.33
N ASP A 61 -30.02 13.18 34.12
CA ASP A 61 -30.01 14.60 33.72
C ASP A 61 -28.58 15.14 33.67
N HIS A 62 -27.73 14.79 34.64
CA HIS A 62 -26.32 15.15 34.64
C HIS A 62 -25.54 14.49 33.50
N VAL A 63 -25.83 13.22 33.19
CA VAL A 63 -25.20 12.50 32.07
C VAL A 63 -25.58 13.14 30.73
N ASN A 64 -26.87 13.43 30.51
CA ASN A 64 -27.31 14.09 29.29
C ASN A 64 -26.71 15.49 29.16
N GLU A 65 -26.63 16.27 30.24
CA GLU A 65 -26.01 17.60 30.21
C GLU A 65 -24.51 17.54 29.86
N ILE A 66 -23.77 16.55 30.40
CA ILE A 66 -22.36 16.34 30.08
C ILE A 66 -22.19 15.98 28.60
N LEU A 67 -23.04 15.10 28.06
CA LEU A 67 -22.99 14.71 26.66
C LEU A 67 -23.37 15.86 25.72
N ASP A 68 -24.43 16.61 26.03
CA ASP A 68 -24.85 17.78 25.26
C ASP A 68 -23.74 18.83 25.19
N LYS A 69 -23.06 19.07 26.32
CA LYS A 69 -21.94 20.00 26.38
C LYS A 69 -20.74 19.46 25.61
N TRP A 70 -20.44 18.18 25.75
CA TRP A 70 -19.39 17.52 24.98
C TRP A 70 -19.62 17.66 23.48
N GLU A 71 -20.84 17.43 22.98
CA GLU A 71 -21.19 17.63 21.58
C GLU A 71 -21.08 19.10 21.13
N LEU A 72 -21.36 20.05 22.03
CA LEU A 72 -21.26 21.48 21.75
C LEU A 72 -19.81 21.98 21.64
N TYR A 73 -18.92 21.41 22.46
CA TYR A 73 -17.50 21.78 22.51
C TYR A 73 -16.63 20.93 21.59
N LYS A 74 -17.11 19.77 21.13
CA LYS A 74 -16.48 19.11 19.99
C LYS A 74 -16.50 20.10 18.83
N PRO A 75 -15.34 20.43 18.23
CA PRO A 75 -15.35 21.17 17.00
C PRO A 75 -16.24 20.38 16.06
N LYS A 76 -17.27 21.05 15.55
CA LYS A 76 -18.23 20.52 14.59
C LYS A 76 -17.42 19.99 13.41
N GLU A 77 -17.03 18.71 13.46
CA GLU A 77 -16.70 17.98 12.27
C GLU A 77 -17.91 18.16 11.37
N GLU A 78 -17.64 18.71 10.20
CA GLU A 78 -18.66 19.09 9.25
C GLU A 78 -19.61 17.91 9.07
N ASN A 79 -20.87 18.18 9.40
CA ASN A 79 -22.05 17.48 8.92
C ASN A 79 -21.73 16.55 7.71
N PRO A 80 -22.11 15.27 7.71
CA PRO A 80 -21.83 14.31 6.63
C PRO A 80 -22.44 14.67 5.25
N LYS A 81 -22.93 15.90 5.07
CA LYS A 81 -23.17 16.51 3.76
C LYS A 81 -21.87 16.72 2.97
N CYS A 82 -20.70 16.80 3.62
CA CYS A 82 -19.42 16.85 2.92
C CYS A 82 -18.96 15.48 2.41
N ALA A 83 -19.38 14.35 3.01
CA ALA A 83 -19.06 13.03 2.46
C ALA A 83 -19.72 12.82 1.10
N ALA A 84 -20.98 13.24 0.95
CA ALA A 84 -21.66 13.22 -0.36
C ALA A 84 -20.96 14.12 -1.39
N ASP A 85 -20.44 15.29 -0.99
CA ASP A 85 -19.69 16.17 -1.89
C ASP A 85 -18.32 15.60 -2.25
N VAL A 86 -17.62 14.96 -1.31
CA VAL A 86 -16.35 14.27 -1.57
C VAL A 86 -16.57 13.06 -2.47
N ASP A 87 -17.64 12.28 -2.28
CA ASP A 87 -18.00 11.15 -3.15
C ASP A 87 -18.39 11.62 -4.55
N ILE A 88 -19.14 12.73 -4.66
CA ILE A 88 -19.47 13.36 -5.95
C ILE A 88 -18.22 13.94 -6.62
N GLN A 89 -17.30 14.53 -5.86
CA GLN A 89 -16.03 15.05 -6.35
C GLN A 89 -15.09 13.92 -6.76
N LEU A 90 -15.04 12.81 -6.02
CA LEU A 90 -14.29 11.61 -6.33
C LEU A 90 -14.85 10.94 -7.58
N ALA A 91 -16.17 10.85 -7.72
CA ALA A 91 -16.83 10.34 -8.92
C ALA A 91 -16.50 11.21 -10.15
N LYS A 92 -16.59 12.54 -10.02
CA LYS A 92 -16.19 13.48 -11.09
C LYS A 92 -14.70 13.37 -11.42
N LEU A 93 -13.84 13.21 -10.41
CA LEU A 93 -12.40 13.07 -10.60
C LEU A 93 -12.11 11.76 -11.32
N LEU A 94 -12.71 10.63 -10.92
CA LEU A 94 -12.57 9.32 -11.59
C LEU A 94 -13.09 9.35 -13.03
N GLU A 95 -14.22 10.02 -13.28
CA GLU A 95 -14.77 10.20 -14.62
C GLU A 95 -13.83 11.02 -15.51
N SER A 96 -13.28 12.11 -14.96
CA SER A 96 -12.29 12.97 -15.64
C SER A 96 -10.91 12.32 -15.81
N GLN A 97 -10.55 11.38 -14.91
CA GLN A 97 -9.33 10.58 -14.96
C GLN A 97 -9.56 9.20 -15.59
N SER A 98 -10.52 9.09 -16.52
CA SER A 98 -10.62 7.96 -17.44
C SER A 98 -9.43 7.97 -18.41
N LEU A 99 -8.24 7.67 -17.89
CA LEU A 99 -7.11 7.19 -18.67
C LEU A 99 -7.64 6.03 -19.50
N ALA A 100 -7.54 6.16 -20.82
CA ALA A 100 -7.94 5.15 -21.78
C ALA A 100 -7.51 3.78 -21.25
N THR A 101 -8.51 2.95 -20.92
CA THR A 101 -8.31 1.60 -20.46
C THR A 101 -7.31 0.96 -21.40
N THR A 102 -6.17 0.54 -20.86
CA THR A 102 -5.18 -0.24 -21.58
C THR A 102 -5.95 -1.32 -22.32
N ALA A 103 -5.92 -1.27 -23.65
CA ALA A 103 -6.58 -2.25 -24.49
C ALA A 103 -6.26 -3.64 -23.90
N ARG A 104 -7.30 -4.45 -23.65
CA ARG A 104 -7.10 -5.81 -23.16
C ARG A 104 -6.05 -6.47 -24.05
N ARG A 105 -4.91 -6.81 -23.47
CA ARG A 105 -3.89 -7.59 -24.16
C ARG A 105 -4.57 -8.87 -24.64
N GLU A 106 -4.70 -9.02 -25.95
CA GLU A 106 -5.21 -10.24 -26.55
C GLU A 106 -4.18 -11.33 -26.31
N TYR A 107 -4.46 -12.20 -25.34
CA TYR A 107 -3.59 -13.32 -25.04
C TYR A 107 -3.52 -14.25 -26.25
N THR A 108 -2.31 -14.51 -26.71
CA THR A 108 -2.06 -15.49 -27.77
C THR A 108 -2.47 -16.90 -27.30
N GLU A 109 -2.71 -17.81 -28.24
CA GLU A 109 -3.07 -19.20 -27.91
C GLU A 109 -2.01 -19.89 -27.03
N GLU A 110 -0.74 -19.51 -27.20
CA GLU A 110 0.38 -20.00 -26.39
C GLU A 110 0.29 -19.53 -24.93
N GLU A 111 -0.03 -18.25 -24.68
CA GLU A 111 -0.21 -17.72 -23.32
C GLU A 111 -1.42 -18.35 -22.63
N LYS A 112 -2.50 -18.64 -23.36
CA LYS A 112 -3.67 -19.36 -22.83
C LYS A 112 -3.32 -20.80 -22.46
N ARG A 113 -2.53 -21.48 -23.30
CA ARG A 113 -2.06 -22.85 -23.03
C ARG A 113 -1.16 -22.91 -21.80
N ILE A 114 -0.28 -21.92 -21.61
CA ILE A 114 0.55 -21.81 -20.39
C ILE A 114 -0.35 -21.60 -19.16
N ARG A 115 -1.34 -20.71 -19.25
CA ARG A 115 -2.30 -20.46 -18.16
C ARG A 115 -3.05 -21.74 -17.77
N GLU A 116 -3.50 -22.50 -18.75
CA GLU A 116 -4.20 -23.76 -18.55
C GLU A 116 -3.30 -24.84 -17.96
N ALA A 117 -2.05 -24.95 -18.42
CA ALA A 117 -1.07 -25.89 -17.85
C ALA A 117 -0.78 -25.61 -16.37
N ILE A 118 -0.66 -24.33 -16.00
CA ILE A 118 -0.49 -23.91 -14.61
C ILE A 118 -1.75 -24.27 -13.80
N LEU A 119 -2.95 -23.93 -14.29
CA LEU A 119 -4.21 -24.30 -13.62
C LEU A 119 -4.36 -25.82 -13.45
N SER A 120 -3.96 -26.61 -14.44
CA SER A 120 -3.98 -28.07 -14.38
C SER A 120 -3.02 -28.59 -13.30
N GLN A 121 -1.84 -28.00 -13.15
CA GLN A 121 -0.90 -28.35 -12.09
C GLN A 121 -1.50 -28.10 -10.70
N TYR A 122 -2.25 -27.01 -10.51
CA TYR A 122 -2.97 -26.76 -9.25
C TYR A 122 -4.19 -27.67 -9.06
N SER A 123 -4.90 -28.00 -10.14
CA SER A 123 -6.01 -28.96 -10.09
C SER A 123 -5.55 -30.36 -9.69
N GLN A 124 -4.36 -30.78 -10.11
CA GLN A 124 -3.77 -32.07 -9.73
C GLN A 124 -3.34 -32.10 -8.26
N LEU A 125 -2.94 -30.97 -7.68
CA LEU A 125 -2.63 -30.87 -6.26
C LEU A 125 -3.87 -30.90 -5.37
N SER A 126 -5.05 -30.54 -5.90
CA SER A 126 -6.32 -30.56 -5.15
C SER A 126 -7.03 -31.92 -5.17
N ASP A 127 -6.65 -32.86 -6.06
CA ASP A 127 -7.31 -34.17 -6.22
C ASP A 127 -6.44 -35.34 -5.70
N ASN A 128 -5.24 -35.07 -5.17
CA ASN A 128 -4.31 -36.09 -4.65
C ASN A 128 -4.34 -36.21 -3.11
N GLU A 129 -5.48 -35.95 -2.46
CA GLU A 129 -5.68 -36.18 -1.01
C GLU A 129 -6.11 -37.64 -0.69
N GLN A 130 -5.47 -38.64 -1.29
CA GLN A 130 -5.58 -40.04 -0.81
C GLN A 130 -4.21 -40.70 -0.68
N ASP A 131 -3.84 -40.92 0.59
CA ASP A 131 -2.75 -41.73 1.14
C ASP A 131 -1.31 -41.37 0.72
N GLN A 132 -0.75 -40.37 1.40
CA GLN A 132 0.65 -40.46 1.83
C GLN A 132 0.81 -39.84 3.22
N GLU A 133 1.39 -40.65 4.11
CA GLU A 133 1.53 -40.45 5.55
C GLU A 133 2.03 -39.05 5.93
N HIS A 134 1.37 -38.47 6.93
CA HIS A 134 1.77 -37.26 7.63
C HIS A 134 3.24 -37.32 8.09
N GLU A 135 4.10 -36.50 7.47
CA GLU A 135 5.20 -35.86 8.20
C GLU A 135 4.77 -34.44 8.52
N GLU A 136 4.58 -34.18 9.81
CA GLU A 136 4.24 -32.87 10.37
C GLU A 136 5.33 -31.85 10.05
N GLU A 137 5.10 -30.98 9.06
CA GLU A 137 5.85 -29.73 8.91
C GLU A 137 4.96 -28.53 9.30
N SER A 138 4.88 -28.38 10.63
CA SER A 138 4.41 -27.22 11.38
C SER A 138 4.54 -25.87 10.63
N ASP A 139 3.37 -25.30 10.30
CA ASP A 139 3.02 -23.89 10.58
C ASP A 139 4.02 -22.81 10.10
N ARG A 140 4.42 -22.86 8.82
CA ARG A 140 5.24 -21.81 8.18
C ARG A 140 4.74 -21.33 6.82
N GLN A 141 3.48 -21.58 6.46
CA GLN A 141 2.99 -21.29 5.11
C GLN A 141 2.50 -19.84 4.90
N ASP A 142 2.19 -19.08 5.96
CA ASP A 142 1.62 -17.72 5.83
C ASP A 142 2.59 -16.56 5.98
N LEU A 143 3.88 -16.81 6.25
CA LEU A 143 4.91 -15.77 6.29
C LEU A 143 5.81 -15.89 5.07
N VAL A 144 5.66 -14.93 4.14
CA VAL A 144 6.51 -14.81 2.96
C VAL A 144 7.99 -14.80 3.40
N ARG A 145 8.76 -15.77 2.91
CA ARG A 145 10.19 -15.90 3.21
C ARG A 145 10.93 -14.62 2.78
N ASN A 146 11.83 -14.14 3.63
CA ASN A 146 12.68 -13.00 3.33
C ASN A 146 13.56 -13.29 2.09
N THR A 147 13.38 -12.53 1.00
CA THR A 147 14.13 -12.70 -0.26
C THR A 147 15.35 -11.81 -0.36
N ASN A 148 15.60 -10.91 0.60
CA ASN A 148 16.64 -9.89 0.49
C ASN A 148 18.03 -10.49 0.20
N ALA A 149 18.36 -11.61 0.83
CA ALA A 149 19.63 -12.31 0.60
C ALA A 149 19.72 -12.91 -0.82
N LEU A 150 18.61 -13.46 -1.33
CA LEU A 150 18.53 -14.00 -2.69
C LEU A 150 18.63 -12.88 -3.73
N ASP A 151 17.97 -11.76 -3.50
CA ASP A 151 17.96 -10.60 -4.39
C ASP A 151 19.34 -9.96 -4.49
N VAL A 152 20.06 -9.82 -3.36
CA VAL A 152 21.44 -9.35 -3.35
C VAL A 152 22.38 -10.30 -4.10
N ALA A 153 22.22 -11.61 -3.91
CA ALA A 153 23.02 -12.61 -4.62
C ALA A 153 22.71 -12.64 -6.13
N ALA A 154 21.45 -12.46 -6.53
CA ALA A 154 21.02 -12.35 -7.91
C ALA A 154 21.60 -11.09 -8.57
N ALA A 155 21.48 -9.93 -7.93
CA ALA A 155 22.04 -8.67 -8.43
C ALA A 155 23.57 -8.74 -8.58
N ALA A 156 24.27 -9.40 -7.66
CA ALA A 156 25.72 -9.60 -7.76
C ALA A 156 26.10 -10.50 -8.95
N ARG A 157 25.33 -11.57 -9.20
CA ARG A 157 25.52 -12.45 -10.37
C ARG A 157 25.25 -11.72 -11.67
N GLU A 158 24.16 -10.95 -11.74
CA GLU A 158 23.79 -10.18 -12.93
C GLU A 158 24.86 -9.13 -13.27
N ARG A 159 25.38 -8.39 -12.28
CA ARG A 159 26.49 -7.46 -12.51
C ARG A 159 27.73 -8.16 -13.07
N ARG A 160 28.03 -9.36 -12.59
CA ARG A 160 29.18 -10.14 -13.08
C ARG A 160 28.97 -10.62 -14.51
N GLU A 161 27.79 -11.11 -14.85
CA GLU A 161 27.45 -11.54 -16.21
C GLU A 161 27.39 -10.35 -17.18
N HIS A 162 26.81 -9.21 -16.76
CA HIS A 162 26.80 -7.98 -17.55
C HIS A 162 28.23 -7.53 -17.89
N ALA A 163 29.14 -7.51 -16.91
CA ALA A 163 30.53 -7.16 -17.15
C ALA A 163 31.24 -8.13 -18.13
N ARG A 164 30.88 -9.42 -18.11
CA ARG A 164 31.40 -10.42 -19.06
C ARG A 164 30.87 -10.17 -20.47
N LEU A 165 29.56 -9.92 -20.62
CA LEU A 165 28.93 -9.62 -21.90
C LEU A 165 29.47 -8.33 -22.49
N GLU A 166 29.65 -7.27 -21.70
CA GLU A 166 30.24 -6.02 -22.18
C GLU A 166 31.69 -6.21 -22.63
N ALA A 167 32.48 -7.00 -21.92
CA ALA A 167 33.84 -7.32 -22.33
C ALA A 167 33.88 -8.14 -23.62
N GLN A 168 32.97 -9.10 -23.79
CA GLN A 168 32.83 -9.86 -25.04
C GLN A 168 32.39 -8.96 -26.19
N ARG A 169 31.33 -8.16 -26.00
CA ARG A 169 30.82 -7.20 -26.99
C ARG A 169 31.90 -6.20 -27.42
N LYS A 170 32.72 -5.72 -26.48
CA LYS A 170 33.84 -4.83 -26.80
C LYS A 170 34.88 -5.52 -27.69
N LYS A 171 35.25 -6.77 -27.36
CA LYS A 171 36.18 -7.57 -28.18
C LYS A 171 35.63 -7.84 -29.58
N GLU A 172 34.34 -8.15 -29.68
CA GLU A 172 33.67 -8.39 -30.98
C GLU A 172 33.62 -7.12 -31.81
N LYS A 173 33.27 -5.97 -31.21
CA LYS A 173 33.30 -4.67 -31.88
C LYS A 173 34.69 -4.32 -32.39
N ASP A 174 35.73 -4.49 -31.56
CA ASP A 174 37.12 -4.24 -31.96
C ASP A 174 37.56 -5.18 -33.11
N LYS A 175 37.08 -6.43 -33.12
CA LYS A 175 37.33 -7.40 -34.19
C LYS A 175 36.63 -7.00 -35.50
N GLU A 176 35.34 -6.65 -35.43
CA GLU A 176 34.56 -6.20 -36.59
C GLU A 176 35.16 -4.94 -37.22
N ASP A 177 35.55 -3.95 -36.41
CA ASP A 177 36.14 -2.72 -36.92
C ASP A 177 37.47 -2.99 -37.64
N ARG A 178 38.28 -3.93 -37.12
CA ARG A 178 39.51 -4.37 -37.79
C ARG A 178 39.22 -5.08 -39.10
N GLU A 179 38.20 -5.92 -39.16
CA GLU A 179 37.79 -6.62 -40.38
C GLU A 179 37.22 -5.65 -41.43
N LYS A 180 36.37 -4.70 -41.03
CA LYS A 180 35.86 -3.61 -41.89
C LYS A 180 37.00 -2.79 -42.49
N GLN A 181 38.01 -2.43 -41.69
CA GLN A 181 39.19 -1.72 -42.19
C GLN A 181 40.01 -2.54 -43.18
N LYS A 182 40.14 -3.86 -42.98
CA LYS A 182 40.83 -4.76 -43.92
C LYS A 182 40.05 -4.86 -45.24
N ALA A 183 38.74 -5.10 -45.16
CA ALA A 183 37.86 -5.19 -46.33
C ALA A 183 37.89 -3.91 -47.18
N LEU A 184 37.80 -2.73 -46.55
CA LEU A 184 37.91 -1.45 -47.25
C LEU A 184 39.26 -1.25 -47.95
N LYS A 185 40.36 -1.78 -47.38
CA LYS A 185 41.69 -1.71 -48.01
C LYS A 185 41.77 -2.66 -49.21
N GLU A 186 41.20 -3.86 -49.10
CA GLU A 186 41.15 -4.84 -50.18
C GLU A 186 40.28 -4.35 -51.33
N GLU A 187 39.08 -3.84 -51.05
CA GLU A 187 38.19 -3.24 -52.06
C GLU A 187 38.87 -2.09 -52.81
N LYS A 188 39.60 -1.20 -52.12
CA LYS A 188 40.38 -0.13 -52.76
C LYS A 188 41.52 -0.67 -53.62
N LYS A 189 42.16 -1.77 -53.22
CA LYS A 189 43.22 -2.42 -54.03
C LYS A 189 42.63 -3.05 -55.28
N ASP A 190 41.49 -3.74 -55.16
CA ASP A 190 40.81 -4.37 -56.29
C ASP A 190 40.29 -3.34 -57.28
N LYS A 191 39.64 -2.26 -56.82
CA LYS A 191 39.23 -1.14 -57.68
C LYS A 191 40.40 -0.51 -58.46
N ARG A 192 41.58 -0.41 -57.84
CA ARG A 192 42.81 0.07 -58.52
C ARG A 192 43.37 -0.95 -59.52
N LYS A 193 43.22 -2.24 -59.24
CA LYS A 193 43.67 -3.33 -60.12
C LYS A 193 42.77 -3.46 -61.35
N THR A 194 41.45 -3.37 -61.17
CA THR A 194 40.48 -3.41 -62.27
C THR A 194 40.61 -2.20 -63.19
N GLN A 195 40.76 -0.98 -62.65
CA GLN A 195 40.93 0.24 -63.46
C GLN A 195 42.22 0.25 -64.30
N LYS A 196 43.32 -0.36 -63.81
CA LYS A 196 44.56 -0.53 -64.60
C LYS A 196 44.43 -1.58 -65.70
N GLY A 197 43.53 -2.55 -65.54
CA GLY A 197 43.25 -3.59 -66.54
C GLY A 197 42.49 -3.05 -67.75
N GLU A 198 41.52 -2.16 -67.52
CA GLU A 198 40.78 -1.50 -68.61
C GLU A 198 41.62 -0.48 -69.38
N ARG A 199 42.48 0.30 -68.70
CA ARG A 199 43.38 1.27 -69.36
C ARG A 199 44.47 0.64 -70.25
N LYS A 200 44.68 -0.68 -70.14
CA LYS A 200 45.71 -1.42 -70.88
C LYS A 200 45.12 -2.22 -72.06
N ARG A 201 43.80 -2.20 -72.24
CA ARG A 201 43.13 -2.77 -73.43
C ARG A 201 42.86 -1.67 -74.46
#